data_AF-A0A182RY30-F1
#
_entry.id   AF-A0A182RY30-F1
#
_cell.length_a   1.000
_cell.length_b   1.000
_cell.length_c   1.000
_cell.angle_alpha   90.00
_cell.angle_beta   90.00
_cell.angle_gamma   90.00
#
_symmetry.space_group_name_H-M   'P 1'
#
loop_
_entity.id
_entity.type
_entity.pdbx_description
1 polymer ?
#
loop_
_entity_poly.entity_id
_entity_poly.type
_entity_poly.pdbx_seq_one_letter_code
_entity_poly.pdbx_strand_id
1 'polypeptide(L)'
;MTDFDLMRESKKRKIPWWKTTSSPMICDQFVKRLLARMEQAAHKDAQLRADGKLVITKILLLQEFVEALQKTYLHPSLLEHGVLRVIELWIKPMANGKVTYHEITKRLIESLLTLVGIEVKHLKQCGLAKILLKLRVNQNETQTNRQLANELVTRWIRVNSYRSLHQSGNIIQPANFPNLRLKGYESEICRALLAGTDG
;
A
#
# COMPACT_ATOMS: atom_id res chain seq x y z
N MET A 1 9.75 -37.16 36.00
CA MET A 1 9.26 -36.05 35.16
C MET A 1 8.08 -35.44 35.89
N THR A 2 8.15 -34.16 36.27
CA THR A 2 7.13 -33.52 37.12
C THR A 2 6.02 -32.87 36.28
N ASP A 3 4.85 -32.66 36.88
CA ASP A 3 3.73 -31.94 36.25
C ASP A 3 4.14 -30.52 35.80
N PHE A 4 5.09 -29.92 36.50
CA PHE A 4 5.75 -28.67 36.12
C PHE A 4 6.59 -28.79 34.84
N ASP A 5 7.30 -29.92 34.66
CA ASP A 5 8.05 -30.20 33.43
C ASP A 5 7.10 -30.39 32.25
N LEU A 6 6.01 -31.15 32.44
CA LEU A 6 4.97 -31.36 31.43
C LEU A 6 4.27 -30.04 31.05
N MET A 7 4.02 -29.15 32.00
CA MET A 7 3.43 -27.83 31.74
C MET A 7 4.42 -26.89 31.02
N ARG A 8 5.73 -27.03 31.23
CA ARG A 8 6.79 -26.28 30.54
C ARG A 8 6.98 -26.79 29.10
N GLU A 9 6.89 -28.11 28.90
CA GLU A 9 6.88 -28.77 27.60
C GLU A 9 5.64 -28.37 26.78
N SER A 10 4.47 -28.34 27.42
CA SER A 10 3.18 -27.92 26.84
C SER A 10 3.11 -26.42 26.51
N LYS A 11 3.92 -25.61 27.20
CA LYS A 11 4.08 -24.16 26.97
C LYS A 11 5.21 -23.81 26.01
N LYS A 12 5.88 -24.77 25.36
CA LYS A 12 6.61 -24.53 24.10
C LYS A 12 5.57 -24.11 23.07
N ARG A 13 5.21 -22.81 23.10
CA ARG A 13 4.17 -22.21 22.28
C ARG A 13 4.39 -22.69 20.85
N LYS A 14 3.44 -23.44 20.29
CA LYS A 14 3.51 -23.87 18.89
C LYS A 14 3.88 -22.65 18.07
N ILE A 15 4.99 -22.74 17.36
CA ILE A 15 5.50 -21.65 16.54
C ILE A 15 4.34 -21.22 15.63
N PRO A 16 4.01 -19.92 15.54
CA PRO A 16 2.96 -19.47 14.65
C PRO A 16 3.19 -20.00 13.25
N TRP A 17 2.13 -20.47 12.58
CA TRP A 17 2.26 -21.18 11.30
C TRP A 17 3.02 -20.36 10.25
N TRP A 18 2.93 -19.03 10.31
CA TRP A 18 3.59 -18.12 9.39
C TRP A 18 5.12 -18.00 9.60
N LYS A 19 5.67 -18.68 10.62
CA LYS A 19 7.12 -18.81 10.87
C LYS A 19 7.66 -20.21 10.49
N THR A 20 6.84 -21.07 9.91
CA THR A 20 7.25 -22.40 9.42
C THR A 20 7.96 -22.29 8.06
N THR A 21 8.83 -23.24 7.73
CA THR A 21 9.56 -23.31 6.44
C THR A 21 8.65 -23.21 5.22
N SER A 22 7.46 -23.82 5.25
CA SER A 22 6.52 -23.79 4.12
C SER A 22 5.71 -22.49 4.02
N SER A 23 5.80 -21.59 5.00
CA SER A 23 5.00 -20.36 5.06
C SER A 23 5.15 -19.47 3.82
N PRO A 24 6.35 -19.21 3.28
CA PRO A 24 6.49 -18.31 2.13
C PRO A 24 5.66 -18.75 0.93
N MET A 25 5.70 -20.05 0.59
CA MET A 25 4.93 -20.61 -0.52
C MET A 25 3.41 -20.48 -0.30
N ILE A 26 2.94 -20.73 0.92
CA ILE A 26 1.53 -20.59 1.29
C ILE A 26 1.08 -19.12 1.18
N CYS A 27 1.90 -18.20 1.68
CA CYS A 27 1.62 -16.76 1.62
C CYS A 27 1.57 -16.27 0.17
N ASP A 28 2.54 -16.66 -0.66
CA ASP A 28 2.58 -16.30 -2.08
C ASP A 28 1.36 -16.80 -2.83
N GLN A 29 0.97 -18.07 -2.64
CA GLN A 29 -0.20 -18.63 -3.32
C GLN A 29 -1.49 -17.94 -2.89
N PHE A 30 -1.64 -17.66 -1.58
CA PHE A 30 -2.77 -16.91 -1.05
C PHE A 30 -2.82 -15.50 -1.64
N VAL A 31 -1.71 -14.77 -1.59
CA VAL A 31 -1.60 -13.39 -2.07
C VAL A 31 -1.87 -13.29 -3.57
N LYS A 32 -1.32 -14.18 -4.40
CA LYS A 32 -1.60 -14.20 -5.85
C LYS A 32 -3.10 -14.31 -6.13
N ARG A 33 -3.79 -15.22 -5.44
CA ARG A 33 -5.24 -15.40 -5.59
C ARG A 33 -6.02 -14.19 -5.10
N LEU A 34 -5.62 -13.63 -3.95
CA LEU A 34 -6.23 -12.43 -3.39
C LEU A 34 -6.13 -11.27 -4.39
N LEU A 35 -4.92 -10.93 -4.83
CA LEU A 35 -4.67 -9.80 -5.72
C LEU A 35 -5.38 -9.95 -7.07
N ALA A 36 -5.39 -11.15 -7.66
CA ALA A 36 -6.13 -11.42 -8.89
C ALA A 36 -7.64 -11.12 -8.74
N ARG A 37 -8.25 -11.53 -7.62
CA ARG A 37 -9.66 -11.20 -7.35
C ARG A 37 -9.88 -9.70 -7.15
N MET A 38 -8.95 -9.02 -6.47
CA MET A 38 -9.04 -7.56 -6.28
C MET A 38 -8.93 -6.80 -7.60
N GLU A 39 -8.04 -7.21 -8.50
CA GLU A 39 -7.94 -6.64 -9.85
C GLU A 39 -9.22 -6.88 -10.66
N GLN A 40 -9.73 -8.11 -10.66
CA GLN A 40 -11.00 -8.46 -11.30
C GLN A 40 -12.16 -7.62 -10.76
N ALA A 41 -12.22 -7.40 -9.45
CA ALA A 41 -13.23 -6.56 -8.83
C ALA A 41 -13.17 -5.11 -9.30
N ALA A 42 -11.96 -4.54 -9.40
CA ALA A 42 -11.79 -3.19 -9.92
C ALA A 42 -12.22 -3.08 -11.40
N HIS A 43 -11.91 -4.08 -12.22
CA HIS A 43 -12.33 -4.13 -13.62
C HIS A 43 -13.84 -4.33 -13.76
N LYS A 44 -14.43 -5.22 -12.96
CA LYS A 44 -15.86 -5.47 -12.95
C LYS A 44 -16.64 -4.21 -12.56
N ASP A 45 -16.18 -3.51 -11.53
CA ASP A 45 -16.80 -2.24 -11.11
C ASP A 45 -16.69 -1.16 -12.20
N ALA A 46 -15.58 -1.11 -12.94
CA ALA A 46 -15.44 -0.20 -14.07
C ALA A 46 -16.42 -0.54 -15.21
N GLN A 47 -16.60 -1.82 -15.53
CA GLN A 47 -17.57 -2.29 -16.52
C GLN A 47 -19.01 -2.01 -16.09
N LEU A 48 -19.39 -2.38 -14.86
CA LEU A 48 -20.73 -2.11 -14.32
C LEU A 48 -21.08 -0.63 -14.41
N ARG A 49 -20.11 0.24 -14.13
CA ARG A 49 -20.32 1.67 -14.23
C ARG A 49 -20.46 2.17 -15.66
N ALA A 50 -19.69 1.61 -16.60
CA ALA A 50 -19.84 1.91 -18.02
C ALA A 50 -21.23 1.47 -18.54
N ASP A 51 -21.74 0.35 -18.04
CA ASP A 51 -23.09 -0.14 -18.32
C ASP A 51 -24.20 0.64 -17.60
N GLY A 52 -23.88 1.63 -16.77
CA GLY A 52 -24.86 2.35 -15.95
C GLY A 52 -25.50 1.51 -14.82
N LYS A 53 -24.86 0.41 -14.44
CA LYS A 53 -25.30 -0.51 -13.38
C LYS A 53 -24.71 -0.12 -12.02
N LEU A 54 -25.32 -0.66 -10.97
CA LEU A 54 -24.82 -0.54 -9.59
C LEU A 54 -23.43 -1.18 -9.45
N VAL A 55 -22.58 -0.53 -8.68
CA VAL A 55 -21.18 -0.88 -8.52
C VAL A 55 -20.93 -1.26 -7.07
N ILE A 56 -20.81 -2.56 -6.80
CA ILE A 56 -20.78 -3.14 -5.44
C ILE A 56 -19.57 -4.06 -5.21
N THR A 57 -18.85 -4.48 -6.25
CA THR A 57 -17.89 -5.59 -6.14
C THR A 57 -16.70 -5.22 -5.26
N LYS A 58 -16.11 -4.01 -5.42
CA LYS A 58 -15.04 -3.57 -4.51
C LYS A 58 -15.51 -3.37 -3.07
N ILE A 59 -16.74 -2.91 -2.86
CA ILE A 59 -17.30 -2.70 -1.50
C ILE A 59 -17.37 -4.04 -0.76
N LEU A 60 -17.87 -5.08 -1.43
CA LEU A 60 -18.00 -6.41 -0.85
C LEU A 60 -16.66 -7.06 -0.51
N LEU A 61 -15.59 -6.73 -1.25
CA LEU A 61 -14.26 -7.30 -1.07
C LEU A 61 -13.31 -6.44 -0.23
N LEU A 62 -13.69 -5.20 0.09
CA LEU A 62 -12.84 -4.25 0.80
C LEU A 62 -12.39 -4.77 2.17
N GLN A 63 -13.29 -5.41 2.92
CA GLN A 63 -12.99 -5.92 4.25
C GLN A 63 -11.89 -6.99 4.19
N GLU A 64 -12.06 -7.98 3.33
CA GLU A 64 -11.07 -9.05 3.13
C GLU A 64 -9.71 -8.47 2.69
N PHE A 65 -9.73 -7.48 1.80
CA PHE A 65 -8.50 -6.87 1.31
C PHE A 65 -7.76 -6.14 2.43
N VAL A 66 -8.46 -5.33 3.23
CA VAL A 66 -7.85 -4.58 4.34
C VAL A 66 -7.34 -5.53 5.43
N GLU A 67 -8.07 -6.58 5.76
CA GLU A 67 -7.61 -7.59 6.73
C GLU A 67 -6.33 -8.31 6.27
N ALA A 68 -6.19 -8.54 4.96
CA ALA A 68 -4.95 -9.08 4.40
C ALA A 68 -3.79 -8.07 4.49
N LEU A 69 -4.05 -6.78 4.21
CA LEU A 69 -3.06 -5.71 4.32
C LEU A 69 -2.60 -5.45 5.77
N GLN A 70 -3.39 -5.80 6.77
CA GLN A 70 -3.01 -5.66 8.18
C GLN A 70 -2.10 -6.79 8.68
N LYS A 71 -2.02 -7.91 7.94
CA LYS A 71 -1.21 -9.08 8.32
C LYS A 71 0.23 -8.87 7.88
N THR A 72 1.07 -8.42 8.80
CA THR A 72 2.50 -8.11 8.55
C THR A 72 3.29 -9.24 7.91
N TYR A 73 2.96 -10.50 8.22
CA TYR A 73 3.61 -11.68 7.62
C TYR A 73 3.28 -11.85 6.13
N LEU A 74 2.22 -11.23 5.61
CA LEU A 74 1.89 -11.22 4.18
C LEU A 74 2.58 -10.10 3.41
N HIS A 75 3.13 -9.08 4.09
CA HIS A 75 3.66 -7.89 3.42
C HIS A 75 4.75 -8.19 2.38
N PRO A 76 5.73 -9.09 2.63
CA PRO A 76 6.72 -9.43 1.61
C PRO A 76 6.07 -9.97 0.34
N SER A 77 5.20 -10.97 0.45
CA SER A 77 4.47 -11.55 -0.68
C SER A 77 3.55 -10.54 -1.37
N LEU A 78 2.86 -9.67 -0.60
CA LEU A 78 2.01 -8.60 -1.14
C LEU A 78 2.81 -7.64 -2.02
N LEU A 79 3.99 -7.21 -1.54
CA LEU A 79 4.84 -6.28 -2.27
C LEU A 79 5.46 -6.91 -3.53
N GLU A 80 5.99 -8.13 -3.42
CA GLU A 80 6.56 -8.87 -4.55
C GLU A 80 5.51 -9.19 -5.64
N HIS A 81 4.23 -9.32 -5.27
CA HIS A 81 3.13 -9.52 -6.23
C HIS A 81 2.39 -8.24 -6.62
N GLY A 82 2.93 -7.06 -6.30
CA GLY A 82 2.45 -5.80 -6.87
C GLY A 82 1.16 -5.26 -6.22
N VAL A 83 0.97 -5.48 -4.92
CA VAL A 83 -0.19 -4.94 -4.17
C VAL A 83 -0.41 -3.44 -4.38
N LEU A 84 0.66 -2.65 -4.54
CA LEU A 84 0.57 -1.20 -4.77
C LEU A 84 -0.14 -0.87 -6.08
N ARG A 85 0.08 -1.67 -7.14
CA ARG A 85 -0.63 -1.53 -8.43
C ARG A 85 -2.11 -1.87 -8.29
N VAL A 86 -2.44 -2.88 -7.49
CA VAL A 86 -3.84 -3.23 -7.22
C VAL A 86 -4.53 -2.11 -6.43
N ILE A 87 -3.88 -1.57 -5.39
CA ILE A 87 -4.41 -0.44 -4.63
C ILE A 87 -4.56 0.81 -5.51
N GLU A 88 -3.61 1.05 -6.42
CA GLU A 88 -3.71 2.10 -7.43
C GLU A 88 -5.02 1.97 -8.24
N LEU A 89 -5.32 0.78 -8.77
CA LEU A 89 -6.56 0.51 -9.50
C LEU A 89 -7.83 0.74 -8.65
N TRP A 90 -7.76 0.43 -7.36
CA TRP A 90 -8.91 0.57 -6.45
C TRP A 90 -9.23 2.03 -6.14
N ILE A 91 -8.19 2.84 -5.95
CA ILE A 91 -8.27 4.25 -5.56
C ILE A 91 -8.41 5.18 -6.77
N LYS A 92 -7.98 4.75 -7.97
CA LYS A 92 -7.93 5.59 -9.16
C LYS A 92 -9.25 6.36 -9.37
N PRO A 93 -9.21 7.71 -9.37
CA PRO A 93 -10.40 8.51 -9.60
C PRO A 93 -10.91 8.24 -11.02
N MET A 94 -12.22 8.11 -11.17
CA MET A 94 -12.81 7.86 -12.47
C MET A 94 -12.75 9.13 -13.35
N ALA A 95 -12.59 8.94 -14.66
CA ALA A 95 -12.47 10.00 -15.65
C ALA A 95 -13.61 11.05 -15.64
N ASN A 96 -14.80 10.69 -15.14
CA ASN A 96 -15.95 11.58 -15.06
C ASN A 96 -16.11 12.30 -13.70
N GLY A 97 -15.18 12.13 -12.76
CA GLY A 97 -15.12 12.87 -11.49
C GLY A 97 -16.23 12.60 -10.47
N LYS A 98 -17.18 11.70 -10.76
CA LYS A 98 -18.45 11.55 -10.01
C LYS A 98 -18.46 10.48 -8.93
N VAL A 99 -17.58 9.48 -8.96
CA VAL A 99 -17.60 8.38 -7.98
C VAL A 99 -16.19 8.06 -7.50
N THR A 100 -15.78 8.74 -6.43
CA THR A 100 -14.69 8.30 -5.56
C THR A 100 -15.30 7.59 -4.36
N TYR A 101 -14.97 6.32 -4.15
CA TYR A 101 -15.34 5.64 -2.92
C TYR A 101 -14.47 6.19 -1.79
N HIS A 102 -14.95 7.23 -1.10
CA HIS A 102 -14.21 7.88 -0.03
C HIS A 102 -13.77 6.88 1.03
N GLU A 103 -14.64 5.93 1.39
CA GLU A 103 -14.33 4.90 2.39
C GLU A 103 -13.28 3.90 1.90
N ILE A 104 -13.35 3.44 0.64
CA ILE A 104 -12.31 2.58 0.06
C ILE A 104 -10.97 3.31 0.07
N THR A 105 -10.97 4.57 -0.37
CA THR A 105 -9.75 5.40 -0.44
C THR A 105 -9.14 5.57 0.94
N LYS A 106 -9.96 5.94 1.93
CA LYS A 106 -9.54 6.10 3.32
C LYS A 106 -8.85 4.85 3.85
N ARG A 107 -9.57 3.72 3.82
CA ARG A 107 -9.09 2.45 4.40
C ARG A 107 -7.84 1.91 3.71
N LEU A 108 -7.73 2.09 2.40
CA LEU A 108 -6.54 1.66 1.67
C LEU A 108 -5.35 2.57 1.95
N ILE A 109 -5.52 3.89 2.08
CA ILE A 109 -4.42 4.78 2.47
C ILE A 109 -3.97 4.50 3.91
N GLU A 110 -4.89 4.28 4.84
CA GLU A 110 -4.57 3.85 6.21
C GLU A 110 -3.78 2.53 6.22
N SER A 111 -4.18 1.56 5.38
CA SER A 111 -3.46 0.29 5.24
C SER A 111 -2.06 0.47 4.64
N LEU A 112 -1.88 1.41 3.71
CA LEU A 112 -0.56 1.74 3.16
C LEU A 112 0.36 2.42 4.19
N LEU A 113 -0.20 3.13 5.17
CA LEU A 113 0.58 3.71 6.26
C LEU A 113 1.12 2.65 7.23
N THR A 114 0.47 1.49 7.33
CA THR A 114 0.93 0.36 8.16
C THR A 114 1.73 -0.68 7.38
N LEU A 115 1.69 -0.64 6.04
CA LEU A 115 2.43 -1.55 5.17
C LEU A 115 3.95 -1.33 5.27
N VAL A 116 4.63 -2.26 5.94
CA VAL A 116 6.10 -2.29 6.05
C VAL A 116 6.79 -2.96 4.85
N GLY A 117 8.04 -2.58 4.59
CA GLY A 117 8.87 -3.19 3.53
C GLY A 117 8.76 -2.54 2.15
N ILE A 118 8.04 -1.42 2.02
CA ILE A 118 7.98 -0.68 0.76
C ILE A 118 9.38 -0.17 0.39
N GLU A 119 9.76 -0.36 -0.88
CA GLU A 119 11.06 0.01 -1.42
C GLU A 119 10.86 0.82 -2.69
N VAL A 120 11.93 1.50 -3.13
CA VAL A 120 11.92 2.32 -4.35
C VAL A 120 11.49 1.49 -5.57
N LYS A 121 11.91 0.21 -5.66
CA LYS A 121 11.52 -0.70 -6.74
C LYS A 121 9.99 -0.86 -6.82
N HIS A 122 9.32 -1.02 -5.68
CA HIS A 122 7.87 -1.19 -5.60
C HIS A 122 7.14 0.10 -6.02
N LEU A 123 7.64 1.25 -5.58
CA LEU A 123 7.05 2.55 -5.91
C LEU A 123 7.21 2.90 -7.40
N LYS A 124 8.33 2.56 -8.02
CA LYS A 124 8.57 2.79 -9.46
C LYS A 124 7.68 1.93 -10.36
N GLN A 125 7.24 0.76 -9.87
CA GLN A 125 6.39 -0.18 -10.61
C GLN A 125 4.89 0.19 -10.59
N CYS A 126 4.49 1.26 -9.87
CA CYS A 126 3.10 1.68 -9.78
C CYS A 126 2.95 3.20 -9.94
N GLY A 127 1.82 3.64 -10.49
CA GLY A 127 1.44 5.04 -10.61
C GLY A 127 0.80 5.63 -9.34
N LEU A 128 0.85 4.91 -8.21
CA LEU A 128 0.11 5.25 -6.99
C LEU A 128 0.47 6.63 -6.43
N ALA A 129 1.74 7.02 -6.49
CA ALA A 129 2.18 8.35 -6.06
C ALA A 129 1.48 9.48 -6.84
N LYS A 130 1.35 9.34 -8.17
CA LYS A 130 0.65 10.31 -9.03
C LYS A 130 -0.83 10.40 -8.66
N ILE A 131 -1.46 9.28 -8.33
CA ILE A 131 -2.86 9.25 -7.89
C ILE A 131 -3.02 9.96 -6.54
N LEU A 132 -2.17 9.64 -5.56
CA LEU A 132 -2.19 10.30 -4.26
C LEU A 132 -1.99 11.81 -4.38
N LEU A 133 -1.08 12.26 -5.26
CA LEU A 133 -0.88 13.69 -5.52
C LEU A 133 -2.14 14.37 -6.06
N LYS A 134 -2.86 13.72 -6.99
CA LYS A 134 -4.15 14.22 -7.48
C LYS A 134 -5.22 14.24 -6.40
N LEU A 135 -5.24 13.24 -5.51
CA LEU A 135 -6.19 13.21 -4.39
C LEU A 135 -5.99 14.39 -3.44
N ARG A 136 -4.74 14.79 -3.14
CA ARG A 136 -4.43 15.94 -2.27
C ARG A 136 -5.14 17.23 -2.68
N VAL A 137 -5.36 17.44 -3.97
CA VAL A 137 -5.97 18.67 -4.53
C VAL A 137 -7.40 18.46 -5.01
N ASN A 138 -7.94 17.23 -4.93
CA ASN A 138 -9.28 16.93 -5.39
C ASN A 138 -10.33 17.52 -4.44
N GLN A 139 -11.12 18.46 -4.94
CA GLN A 139 -12.20 19.11 -4.18
C GLN A 139 -13.35 18.15 -3.86
N ASN A 140 -13.58 17.15 -4.71
CA ASN A 140 -14.63 16.15 -4.50
C ASN A 140 -14.24 15.12 -3.44
N GLU A 141 -12.99 15.10 -2.97
CA GLU A 141 -12.50 14.16 -1.97
C GLU A 141 -12.76 14.66 -0.54
N THR A 142 -12.74 13.78 0.46
CA THR A 142 -12.85 14.21 1.86
C THR A 142 -11.57 14.90 2.35
N GLN A 143 -11.71 15.84 3.30
CA GLN A 143 -10.55 16.49 3.92
C GLN A 143 -9.61 15.48 4.60
N THR A 144 -10.17 14.47 5.26
CA THR A 144 -9.40 13.38 5.89
C THR A 144 -8.59 12.61 4.86
N ASN A 145 -9.18 12.22 3.73
CA ASN A 145 -8.45 11.49 2.69
C ASN A 145 -7.34 12.33 2.05
N ARG A 146 -7.57 13.64 1.88
CA ARG A 146 -6.51 14.57 1.43
C ARG A 146 -5.34 14.62 2.42
N GLN A 147 -5.62 14.69 3.72
CA GLN A 147 -4.60 14.70 4.78
C GLN A 147 -3.82 13.39 4.83
N LEU A 148 -4.51 12.24 4.79
CA LEU A 148 -3.87 10.93 4.74
C LEU A 148 -2.99 10.76 3.48
N ALA A 149 -3.46 11.22 2.32
CA ALA A 149 -2.67 11.21 1.09
C ALA A 149 -1.42 12.11 1.20
N ASN A 150 -1.55 13.31 1.78
CA ASN A 150 -0.42 14.20 2.06
C ASN A 150 0.62 13.52 2.95
N GLU A 151 0.17 12.89 4.04
CA GLU A 151 1.05 12.20 4.99
C GLU A 151 1.80 11.05 4.32
N LEU A 152 1.07 10.19 3.59
CA LEU A 152 1.65 9.03 2.92
C LEU A 152 2.72 9.44 1.89
N VAL A 153 2.42 10.44 1.04
CA VAL A 153 3.37 10.98 0.07
C VAL A 153 4.60 11.56 0.76
N THR A 154 4.41 12.33 1.84
CA THR A 154 5.51 12.91 2.62
C THR A 154 6.40 11.83 3.23
N ARG A 155 5.80 10.76 3.78
CA ARG A 155 6.54 9.62 4.33
C ARG A 155 7.37 8.92 3.26
N TRP A 156 6.78 8.64 2.10
CA TRP A 156 7.51 7.98 1.00
C TRP A 156 8.64 8.87 0.47
N ILE A 157 8.39 10.16 0.27
CA ILE A 157 9.45 11.13 -0.13
C ILE A 157 10.61 11.08 0.85
N ARG A 158 10.32 11.19 2.16
CA ARG A 158 11.35 11.13 3.20
C ARG A 158 12.18 9.85 3.11
N VAL A 159 11.53 8.67 3.12
CA VAL A 159 12.21 7.37 3.04
C VAL A 159 13.11 7.26 1.81
N ASN A 160 12.68 7.78 0.66
CA ASN A 160 13.48 7.78 -0.57
C ASN A 160 14.67 8.75 -0.46
N SER A 161 14.46 9.98 0.01
CA SER A 161 15.53 11.00 0.16
C SER A 161 16.65 10.54 1.08
N TYR A 162 16.31 9.97 2.23
CA TYR A 162 17.32 9.42 3.16
C TYR A 162 18.19 8.35 2.48
N ARG A 163 17.57 7.44 1.72
CA ARG A 163 18.28 6.32 1.10
C ARG A 163 19.23 6.79 0.00
N SER A 164 18.82 7.75 -0.83
CA SER A 164 19.68 8.35 -1.87
C SER A 164 20.87 9.13 -1.28
N LEU A 165 20.69 9.78 -0.12
CA LEU A 165 21.76 10.50 0.56
C LEU A 165 22.74 9.57 1.27
N HIS A 166 22.26 8.47 1.85
CA HIS A 166 23.13 7.41 2.38
C HIS A 166 23.94 6.71 1.28
N GLN A 167 23.38 6.50 0.09
CA GLN A 167 24.10 5.92 -1.04
C GLN A 167 25.18 6.85 -1.61
N SER A 168 25.03 8.16 -1.45
CA SER A 168 26.02 9.18 -1.87
C SER A 168 27.05 9.52 -0.78
N GLY A 169 27.07 8.78 0.34
CA GLY A 169 28.09 8.92 1.39
C GLY A 169 27.86 10.04 2.41
N ASN A 170 26.73 10.75 2.34
CA ASN A 170 26.39 11.79 3.31
C ASN A 170 25.54 11.21 4.46
N ILE A 171 26.13 11.12 5.66
CA ILE A 171 25.46 10.62 6.86
C ILE A 171 24.74 11.78 7.56
N ILE A 172 23.49 12.05 7.17
CA ILE A 172 22.63 12.97 7.92
C ILE A 172 21.65 12.13 8.75
N GLN A 173 21.63 12.34 10.08
CA GLN A 173 20.73 11.61 10.96
C GLN A 173 19.24 11.94 10.68
N PRO A 174 18.31 10.98 10.83
CA PRO A 174 16.88 11.18 10.54
C PRO A 174 16.22 12.34 11.28
N ALA A 175 16.71 12.68 12.47
CA ALA A 175 16.20 13.77 13.30
C ALA A 175 16.64 15.17 12.81
N ASN A 176 17.72 15.25 12.01
CA ASN A 176 18.33 16.50 11.55
C ASN A 176 17.96 16.88 10.11
N PHE A 177 17.09 16.11 9.45
CA PHE A 177 16.56 16.56 8.17
C PHE A 177 15.66 17.76 8.39
N PRO A 178 15.91 18.90 7.70
CA PRO A 178 15.07 20.05 7.84
C PRO A 178 13.62 19.67 7.51
N ASN A 179 12.66 20.34 8.14
CA ASN A 179 11.30 20.39 7.64
C ASN A 179 11.36 21.08 6.27
N LEU A 180 11.77 20.33 5.23
CA LEU A 180 11.81 20.83 3.87
C LEU A 180 10.38 21.26 3.58
N ARG A 181 10.16 22.57 3.46
CA ARG A 181 9.03 23.08 2.69
C ARG A 181 9.25 22.55 1.28
N LEU A 182 8.56 21.44 1.02
CA LEU A 182 8.77 20.51 -0.07
C LEU A 182 8.54 21.09 -1.49
N LYS A 183 8.41 22.41 -1.67
CA LYS A 183 8.11 23.01 -2.98
C LYS A 183 9.15 22.71 -4.07
N GLY A 184 10.42 22.48 -3.71
CA GLY A 184 11.50 22.15 -4.65
C GLY A 184 11.79 20.65 -4.78
N TYR A 185 11.87 19.92 -3.66
CA TYR A 185 12.14 18.48 -3.62
C TYR A 185 10.95 17.61 -4.05
N GLU A 186 9.71 18.11 -3.93
CA GLU A 186 8.55 17.50 -4.60
C GLU A 186 8.83 17.38 -6.09
N SER A 187 9.49 18.34 -6.74
CA SER A 187 9.74 18.28 -8.18
C SER A 187 10.66 17.12 -8.59
N GLU A 188 11.73 16.82 -7.86
CA GLU A 188 12.69 15.78 -8.26
C GLU A 188 12.20 14.37 -7.94
N ILE A 189 11.54 14.18 -6.80
CA ILE A 189 10.95 12.88 -6.45
C ILE A 189 9.65 12.67 -7.20
N CYS A 190 8.84 13.71 -7.44
CA CYS A 190 7.73 13.59 -8.40
C CYS A 190 8.27 13.33 -9.80
N ARG A 191 9.34 13.97 -10.29
CA ARG A 191 9.96 13.61 -11.58
C ARG A 191 10.47 12.17 -11.58
N ALA A 192 11.16 11.71 -10.55
CA ALA A 192 11.70 10.35 -10.46
C ALA A 192 10.61 9.27 -10.32
N LEU A 193 9.49 9.60 -9.66
CA LEU A 193 8.31 8.73 -9.55
C LEU A 193 7.40 8.80 -10.79
N LEU A 194 7.41 9.92 -11.55
CA LEU A 194 6.64 10.10 -12.79
C LEU A 194 7.41 9.63 -14.04
N ALA A 195 8.74 9.62 -14.03
CA ALA A 195 9.58 9.19 -15.15
C ALA A 195 9.65 7.65 -15.30
N GLY A 196 9.15 6.89 -14.33
CA GLY A 196 9.14 5.42 -14.36
C GLY A 196 7.96 4.78 -15.08
N THR A 197 7.02 5.57 -15.65
CA THR A 197 5.76 5.05 -16.22
C THR A 197 5.53 5.38 -17.69
N ASP A 198 6.56 5.78 -18.43
CA ASP A 198 6.48 5.90 -19.88
C ASP A 198 7.13 4.66 -20.52
N GLY A 199 6.29 3.63 -20.69
CA GLY A 199 6.57 2.37 -21.36
C GLY A 199 5.25 1.67 -21.70
#